data_AF-A0A530R1R0-F1
#
_entry.id   AF-A0A530R1R0-F1
#
_cell.length_a   1.000
_cell.length_b   1.000
_cell.length_c   1.000
_cell.angle_alpha   90.00
_cell.angle_beta   90.00
_cell.angle_gamma   90.00
#
_symmetry.space_group_name_H-M   'P 1'
#
loop_
_entity.id
_entity.type
_entity.pdbx_description
1 polymer ?
#
loop_
_entity_poly.entity_id
_entity_poly.type
_entity_poly.pdbx_seq_one_letter_code
_entity_poly.pdbx_strand_id
1 'polypeptide(L)'
;MKKLLIAAFATVLMSGAALADTTLKLVEVITSPERTETLKSIVSKFEAANPGTKVEIISLPWGEAFQKFVTMVSAGEIPDVMEMPDTWLSLYANNGLLESLEPYL
;
A
#
# COMPACT_ATOMS: atom_id res chain seq x y z
N MET A 1 -38.92 26.78 -37.75
CA MET A 1 -38.78 25.42 -37.17
C MET A 1 -37.49 24.75 -37.66
N LYS A 2 -36.31 25.22 -37.24
CA LYS A 2 -35.00 24.62 -37.60
C LYS A 2 -33.92 25.02 -36.58
N LYS A 3 -34.08 24.68 -35.29
CA LYS A 3 -33.03 24.84 -34.27
C LYS A 3 -33.29 23.90 -33.09
N LEU A 4 -33.17 22.58 -33.27
CA LEU A 4 -33.45 21.63 -32.16
C LEU A 4 -32.75 20.26 -32.33
N LEU A 5 -31.50 20.21 -32.81
CA LEU A 5 -30.81 18.92 -33.07
C LEU A 5 -29.32 18.85 -32.65
N ILE A 6 -28.84 19.67 -31.71
CA ILE A 6 -27.43 19.59 -31.24
C ILE A 6 -27.35 19.49 -29.71
N ALA A 7 -28.16 18.63 -29.09
CA ALA A 7 -28.13 18.43 -27.63
C ALA A 7 -27.97 16.96 -27.21
N ALA A 8 -27.65 16.04 -28.12
CA ALA A 8 -27.70 14.60 -27.83
C ALA A 8 -26.36 13.84 -28.00
N PHE A 9 -25.22 14.52 -28.20
CA PHE A 9 -23.96 13.83 -28.54
C PHE A 9 -22.79 14.04 -27.56
N ALA A 10 -23.03 14.55 -26.35
CA ALA A 10 -21.95 14.83 -25.38
C ALA A 10 -22.01 14.00 -24.08
N THR A 11 -22.85 12.97 -23.99
CA THR A 11 -22.96 12.11 -22.80
C THR A 11 -22.21 10.79 -22.90
N VAL A 12 -21.34 10.62 -23.89
CA VAL A 12 -20.48 9.44 -24.02
C VAL A 12 -19.07 9.80 -23.53
N LEU A 13 -18.56 8.99 -22.60
CA LEU A 13 -17.22 8.99 -21.99
C LEU A 13 -17.06 9.79 -20.69
N MET A 14 -17.68 9.29 -19.61
CA MET A 14 -17.03 9.30 -18.30
C MET A 14 -17.43 8.04 -17.52
N SER A 15 -17.30 6.89 -18.18
CA SER A 15 -17.20 5.58 -17.53
C SER A 15 -15.73 5.31 -17.16
N GLY A 16 -15.03 6.33 -16.64
CA GLY A 16 -13.80 6.07 -15.92
C GLY A 16 -14.23 5.27 -14.70
N ALA A 17 -13.73 4.05 -14.55
CA ALA A 17 -13.81 3.38 -13.26
C ALA A 17 -13.31 4.39 -12.24
N ALA A 18 -14.19 4.83 -11.34
CA ALA A 18 -13.76 5.50 -10.13
C ALA A 18 -12.99 4.42 -9.36
N LEU A 19 -11.69 4.29 -9.67
CA LEU A 19 -10.77 3.52 -8.86
C LEU A 19 -10.81 4.23 -7.51
N ALA A 20 -11.46 3.60 -6.54
CA ALA A 20 -11.43 4.11 -5.18
C ALA A 20 -9.97 4.24 -4.78
N ASP A 21 -9.56 5.45 -4.38
CA ASP A 21 -8.20 5.69 -3.94
C ASP A 21 -7.86 4.71 -2.81
N THR A 22 -6.89 3.83 -3.07
CA THR A 22 -6.44 2.78 -2.15
C THR A 22 -5.11 3.20 -1.56
N THR A 23 -5.02 3.33 -0.25
CA THR A 23 -3.76 3.63 0.44
C THR A 23 -3.28 2.39 1.17
N LEU A 24 -2.14 1.84 0.76
CA LEU A 24 -1.44 0.74 1.41
C LEU A 24 -0.45 1.27 2.45
N LYS A 25 -0.46 0.70 3.65
CA LYS A 25 0.54 0.96 4.68
C LYS A 25 1.66 -0.08 4.60
N LEU A 26 2.86 0.39 4.29
CA LEU A 26 4.08 -0.41 4.25
C LEU A 26 4.97 -0.05 5.44
N VAL A 27 5.22 -0.99 6.35
CA VAL A 27 6.20 -0.80 7.42
C VAL A 27 7.57 -1.33 6.98
N GLU A 28 8.59 -0.48 7.10
CA GLU A 28 10.01 -0.86 6.95
C GLU A 28 10.73 -0.80 8.31
N VAL A 29 11.75 -1.64 8.50
CA VAL A 29 12.50 -1.73 9.77
C VAL A 29 14.01 -1.62 9.62
N ILE A 30 14.55 -1.89 8.43
CA ILE A 30 15.96 -1.65 8.11
C ILE A 30 16.04 -0.29 7.41
N THR A 31 16.48 0.75 8.12
CA THR A 31 16.54 2.11 7.57
C THR A 31 17.98 2.59 7.41
N SER A 32 18.26 3.16 6.24
CA SER A 32 19.43 4.00 5.98
C SER A 32 19.02 5.06 4.96
N PRO A 33 19.66 6.25 4.92
CA PRO A 33 19.28 7.28 3.96
C PRO A 33 19.25 6.77 2.51
N GLU A 34 20.27 6.03 2.09
CA GLU A 34 20.37 5.48 0.74
C GLU A 34 19.28 4.43 0.45
N ARG A 35 18.98 3.56 1.42
CA ARG A 35 17.93 2.55 1.28
C ARG A 35 16.55 3.19 1.22
N THR A 36 16.29 4.19 2.05
CA THR A 36 15.02 4.92 2.06
C THR A 36 14.77 5.61 0.72
N GLU A 37 15.77 6.24 0.12
CA GLU A 37 15.64 6.84 -1.22
C GLU A 37 15.39 5.77 -2.30
N THR A 38 16.06 4.61 -2.18
CA THR A 38 15.82 3.46 -3.07
C THR A 38 14.38 2.95 -2.93
N LEU A 39 13.88 2.76 -1.71
CA LEU A 39 12.52 2.30 -1.45
C LEU A 39 11.48 3.28 -1.99
N LYS A 40 11.66 4.59 -1.74
CA LYS A 40 10.80 5.64 -2.31
C LYS A 40 10.79 5.61 -3.84
N SER A 41 11.92 5.35 -4.49
CA SER A 41 11.98 5.21 -5.95
C SER A 41 11.19 3.99 -6.43
N ILE A 42 11.28 2.86 -5.74
CA ILE A 42 10.51 1.64 -6.04
C ILE A 42 9.01 1.91 -5.88
N VAL A 43 8.62 2.50 -4.75
CA VAL A 43 7.22 2.89 -4.46
C VAL A 43 6.70 3.86 -5.51
N SER A 44 7.47 4.88 -5.89
CA SER A 44 7.06 5.83 -6.92
C SER A 44 6.79 5.16 -8.27
N LYS A 45 7.62 4.19 -8.68
CA LYS A 45 7.38 3.38 -9.89
C LYS A 45 6.13 2.53 -9.77
N PHE A 46 5.89 1.94 -8.61
CA PHE A 46 4.68 1.16 -8.33
C PHE A 46 3.42 2.03 -8.41
N GLU A 47 3.39 3.20 -7.76
CA GLU A 47 2.26 4.12 -7.83
C GLU A 47 2.01 4.63 -9.26
N ALA A 48 3.06 4.90 -10.03
CA ALA A 48 2.93 5.31 -11.43
C ALA A 48 2.32 4.22 -12.32
N ALA A 49 2.62 2.94 -12.03
CA ALA A 49 2.06 1.79 -12.73
C ALA A 49 0.64 1.41 -12.25
N ASN A 50 0.22 1.88 -11.07
CA ASN A 50 -1.07 1.56 -10.45
C ASN A 50 -1.84 2.83 -10.08
N PRO A 51 -2.47 3.51 -11.06
CA PRO A 51 -3.25 4.71 -10.79
C PRO A 51 -4.35 4.46 -9.76
N GLY A 52 -4.54 5.41 -8.84
CA GLY A 52 -5.48 5.26 -7.72
C GLY A 52 -4.94 4.46 -6.54
N THR A 53 -3.69 3.99 -6.58
CA THR A 53 -3.03 3.37 -5.42
C THR A 53 -1.94 4.29 -4.86
N LYS A 54 -1.89 4.39 -3.54
CA LYS A 54 -0.87 5.11 -2.77
C LYS A 54 -0.21 4.18 -1.76
N VAL A 55 1.07 4.42 -1.49
CA VAL A 55 1.81 3.67 -0.48
C VAL A 55 2.36 4.63 0.56
N GLU A 56 1.88 4.47 1.79
CA GLU A 56 2.39 5.15 2.97
C GLU A 56 3.50 4.30 3.59
N ILE A 57 4.74 4.81 3.58
CA ILE A 57 5.88 4.13 4.21
C ILE A 57 5.97 4.57 5.67
N ILE A 58 5.90 3.60 6.58
CA ILE A 58 6.08 3.77 8.02
C ILE A 58 7.47 3.21 8.38
N SER A 59 8.42 4.12 8.61
CA SER A 59 9.80 3.74 8.93
C SER A 59 10.00 3.59 10.44
N LEU A 60 10.28 2.37 10.91
CA LEU A 60 10.60 2.12 12.31
C LEU A 60 12.13 2.03 12.51
N PRO A 61 12.72 2.74 13.48
CA PRO A 61 14.14 2.59 13.80
C PRO A 61 14.45 1.17 14.30
N TRP A 62 15.44 0.51 13.71
CA TRP A 62 15.77 -0.90 13.97
C TRP A 62 15.78 -1.29 15.46
N GLY A 63 16.47 -0.50 16.30
CA GLY A 63 16.62 -0.80 17.73
C GLY A 63 15.32 -0.85 18.54
N GLU A 64 14.25 -0.25 18.02
CA GLU A 64 12.93 -0.21 18.67
C GLU A 64 11.84 -0.85 17.80
N ALA A 65 12.19 -1.32 16.60
CA ALA A 65 11.25 -1.71 15.57
C ALA A 65 10.32 -2.83 16.03
N PHE A 66 10.86 -3.87 16.66
CA PHE A 66 10.06 -4.98 17.17
C PHE A 66 9.02 -4.50 18.19
N GLN A 67 9.45 -3.74 19.21
CA GLN A 67 8.55 -3.28 20.27
C GLN A 67 7.48 -2.32 19.72
N LYS A 68 7.85 -1.42 18.81
CA LYS A 68 6.91 -0.50 18.15
C LYS A 68 5.91 -1.25 17.29
N PHE A 69 6.36 -2.25 16.53
CA PHE A 69 5.49 -3.07 15.69
C PHE A 69 4.52 -3.90 16.53
N VAL A 70 4.98 -4.53 17.62
CA VAL A 70 4.11 -5.25 18.56
C VAL A 70 3.05 -4.33 19.16
N THR A 71 3.43 -3.11 19.58
CA THR A 71 2.47 -2.13 20.12
C THR A 71 1.45 -1.70 19.06
N MET A 72 1.90 -1.42 17.83
CA MET A 72 1.06 -1.05 16.69
C MET A 72 0.02 -2.14 16.37
N VAL A 73 0.46 -3.40 16.23
CA VAL A 73 -0.45 -4.54 15.99
C VAL A 73 -1.42 -4.73 17.15
N SER A 74 -0.95 -4.60 18.40
CA SER A 74 -1.81 -4.73 19.58
C SER A 74 -2.85 -3.62 19.70
N ALA A 75 -2.56 -2.43 19.14
CA ALA A 75 -3.50 -1.32 19.05
C ALA A 75 -4.52 -1.48 17.91
N GLY A 76 -4.41 -2.55 17.11
CA GLY A 76 -5.26 -2.77 15.92
C GLY A 76 -4.81 -1.99 14.69
N GLU A 77 -3.66 -1.32 14.74
CA GLU A 77 -3.09 -0.56 13.61
C GLU A 77 -2.24 -1.47 12.71
N ILE A 78 -2.82 -2.58 12.25
CA ILE A 78 -2.09 -3.59 11.45
C ILE A 78 -1.77 -3.02 10.06
N PRO A 79 -0.50 -3.02 9.61
CA PRO A 79 -0.16 -2.58 8.25
C PRO A 79 -0.55 -3.61 7.21
N ASP A 80 -0.73 -3.17 5.96
CA ASP A 80 -1.03 -4.06 4.83
C ASP A 80 0.20 -4.87 4.41
N VAL A 81 1.39 -4.25 4.48
CA VAL A 81 2.66 -4.88 4.11
C VAL A 81 3.72 -4.58 5.18
N MET A 82 4.51 -5.58 5.55
CA MET A 82 5.57 -5.47 6.54
C MET A 82 6.85 -6.10 6.00
N GLU A 83 7.94 -5.35 6.05
CA GLU A 83 9.29 -5.93 5.99
C GLU A 83 9.53 -6.75 7.26
N MET A 84 9.43 -8.07 7.16
CA MET A 84 9.47 -8.97 8.32
C MET A 84 10.86 -9.63 8.46
N PRO A 85 11.65 -9.31 9.49
CA PRO A 85 12.82 -10.09 9.85
C PRO A 85 12.48 -11.55 10.16
N ASP A 86 13.36 -12.48 9.77
CA ASP A 86 13.15 -13.93 9.91
C ASP A 86 12.81 -14.37 11.35
N THR A 87 13.38 -13.70 12.35
CA THR A 87 13.13 -13.98 13.78
C THR A 87 11.70 -13.67 14.21
N TRP A 88 11.00 -12.77 13.52
CA TRP A 88 9.62 -12.40 13.79
C TRP A 88 8.67 -13.20 12.91
N LEU A 89 9.09 -13.54 11.69
CA LEU A 89 8.28 -14.26 10.71
C LEU A 89 7.64 -15.53 11.30
N SER A 90 8.45 -16.36 11.97
CA SER A 90 7.95 -17.60 12.61
C SER A 90 6.89 -17.33 13.69
N LEU A 91 7.03 -16.24 14.46
CA LEU A 91 6.07 -15.85 15.49
C LEU A 91 4.72 -15.47 14.86
N TYR A 92 4.72 -14.61 13.84
CA TYR A 92 3.47 -14.15 13.23
C TYR A 92 2.79 -15.22 12.38
N ALA A 93 3.58 -16.06 11.69
CA ALA A 93 3.07 -17.21 10.95
C ALA A 93 2.36 -18.22 11.86
N ASN A 94 3.01 -18.62 12.97
CA ASN A 94 2.44 -19.60 13.92
C ASN A 94 1.18 -19.09 14.62
N ASN A 95 1.01 -17.77 14.73
CA ASN A 95 -0.18 -17.15 15.31
C ASN A 95 -1.27 -16.85 14.26
N GLY A 96 -1.10 -17.23 13.00
CA GLY A 96 -2.07 -16.99 11.94
C GLY A 96 -2.28 -15.51 11.62
N LEU A 97 -1.25 -14.68 11.83
CA LEU A 97 -1.30 -13.22 11.63
C LEU A 97 -0.73 -12.79 10.27
N LEU A 98 -0.50 -13.73 9.35
CA LEU A 98 -0.01 -13.47 8.00
C LEU A 98 -1.02 -13.99 6.99
N GLU A 99 -1.35 -13.15 6.01
CA GLU A 99 -2.19 -13.53 4.87
C GLU A 99 -1.41 -14.47 3.94
N SER A 100 -2.08 -15.53 3.45
CA SER A 100 -1.46 -16.39 2.43
C SER A 100 -1.53 -15.70 1.08
N LEU A 101 -0.36 -15.45 0.47
CA LEU A 101 -0.29 -14.87 -0.87
C LEU A 101 -0.28 -15.92 -1.99
N GLU A 102 -0.27 -17.22 -1.67
CA GLU A 102 -0.27 -18.31 -2.66
C GLU A 102 -1.39 -18.20 -3.71
N PRO A 103 -2.62 -17.74 -3.39
CA PRO A 103 -3.65 -17.53 -4.42
C PRO A 103 -3.36 -16.44 -5.46
N TYR A 104 -2.33 -15.60 -5.25
CA TYR A 104 -2.00 -14.44 -6.08
C TYR A 104 -0.65 -14.56 -6.82
N LEU A 105 0.10 -15.65 -6.62
CA LEU A 105 1.40 -15.94 -7.24
C LEU A 105 1.25 -16.90 -8.42
#